data_AF-B8H7Q5-F1
#
_entry.id   AF-B8H7Q5-F1
#
_cell.length_a   1.000
_cell.length_b   1.000
_cell.length_c   1.000
_cell.angle_alpha   90.00
_cell.angle_beta   90.00
_cell.angle_gamma   90.00
#
_symmetry.space_group_name_H-M   'P 1'
#
loop_
_entity.id
_entity.type
_entity.pdbx_description
1 polymer ?
#
loop_
_entity_poly.entity_id
_entity_poly.type
_entity_poly.pdbx_seq_one_letter_code
_entity_poly.pdbx_strand_id
1 'polypeptide(L)'
;MEGMTDEPWACTELSEAPEGWIPVVETGWAALVLWAAGPDNFVRVRPVSRERFGSLVRGLPGGGEYREPFRLTEAELASVDDDIDVYLAEADIPPRPRGFDWFIRRPSKALDDEMFWADVWAAATEQLPVDGLRPSRMAGPAKDAMARFYRN
;
A
#
# COMPACT_ATOMS: atom_id res chain seq x y z
N MET A 1 -7.77 26.88 21.61
CA MET A 1 -7.87 26.65 20.17
C MET A 1 -7.18 25.33 19.93
N GLU A 2 -7.90 24.23 20.19
CA GLU A 2 -7.36 22.87 20.06
C GLU A 2 -7.19 22.58 18.57
N GLY A 3 -5.95 22.35 18.15
CA GLY A 3 -5.65 21.88 16.82
C GLY A 3 -6.33 20.53 16.64
N MET A 4 -7.38 20.52 15.82
CA MET A 4 -7.94 19.29 15.27
C MET A 4 -6.77 18.51 14.69
N THR A 5 -6.35 17.47 15.40
CA THR A 5 -5.23 16.64 15.00
C THR A 5 -5.74 15.90 13.78
N ASP A 6 -5.36 16.38 12.59
CA ASP A 6 -5.71 15.76 11.32
C ASP A 6 -5.06 14.37 11.35
N GLU A 7 -5.82 13.36 11.77
CA GLU A 7 -5.32 12.01 11.93
C GLU A 7 -4.94 11.53 10.51
N PRO A 8 -3.66 11.32 10.22
CA PRO A 8 -3.14 11.17 8.85
C PRO A 8 -3.63 9.90 8.14
N TRP A 9 -4.22 8.99 8.92
CA TRP A 9 -4.83 7.73 8.47
C TRP A 9 -6.34 7.69 8.72
N ALA A 10 -6.96 8.83 9.05
CA ALA A 10 -8.41 8.92 9.17
C ALA A 10 -9.07 8.54 7.85
N CYS A 11 -9.97 7.58 7.92
CA CYS A 11 -10.75 7.11 6.79
C CYS A 11 -12.00 6.39 7.28
N THR A 12 -12.85 6.01 6.33
CA THR A 12 -14.00 5.16 6.63
C THR A 12 -13.54 3.74 6.96
N GLU A 13 -14.02 3.20 8.08
CA GLU A 13 -13.90 1.78 8.42
C GLU A 13 -15.16 1.04 7.96
N LEU A 14 -15.00 0.03 7.10
CA LEU A 14 -16.10 -0.78 6.57
C LEU A 14 -16.10 -2.17 7.19
N SER A 15 -17.26 -2.83 7.18
CA SER A 15 -17.42 -4.21 7.63
C SER A 15 -16.97 -5.25 6.60
N GLU A 16 -16.88 -4.87 5.32
CA GLU A 16 -16.48 -5.73 4.21
C GLU A 16 -15.72 -4.95 3.14
N ALA A 17 -14.99 -5.68 2.29
CA ALA A 17 -14.24 -5.11 1.18
C ALA A 17 -15.20 -4.46 0.16
N PRO A 18 -15.02 -3.17 -0.16
CA PRO A 18 -15.89 -2.51 -1.11
C PRO A 18 -15.65 -3.00 -2.54
N GLU A 19 -16.74 -3.24 -3.28
CA GLU A 19 -16.68 -3.72 -4.66
C GLU A 19 -15.92 -2.74 -5.57
N GLY A 20 -14.99 -3.27 -6.37
CA GLY A 20 -14.25 -2.51 -7.36
C GLY A 20 -13.09 -1.67 -6.82
N TRP A 21 -12.81 -1.71 -5.51
CA TRP A 21 -11.63 -1.07 -4.92
C TRP A 21 -10.41 -2.00 -5.02
N ILE A 22 -9.22 -1.41 -4.92
CA ILE A 22 -7.95 -2.10 -5.11
C ILE A 22 -7.40 -2.49 -3.72
N PRO A 23 -7.13 -3.78 -3.45
CA PRO A 23 -6.49 -4.20 -2.21
C PRO A 23 -5.05 -3.68 -2.14
N VAL A 24 -4.68 -3.18 -0.97
CA VAL A 24 -3.31 -2.71 -0.70
C VAL A 24 -2.47 -3.88 -0.24
N VAL A 25 -1.44 -4.20 -1.01
CA VAL A 25 -0.44 -5.21 -0.63
C VAL A 25 0.37 -4.74 0.58
N GLU A 26 0.77 -5.65 1.46
CA GLU A 26 1.51 -5.34 2.70
C GLU A 26 2.99 -5.05 2.41
N THR A 27 3.25 -3.87 1.84
CA THR A 27 4.60 -3.36 1.56
C THR A 27 4.71 -1.87 1.89
N GLY A 28 5.92 -1.41 2.20
CA GLY A 28 6.17 0.01 2.51
C GLY A 28 5.78 0.95 1.37
N TRP A 29 6.06 0.57 0.11
CA TRP A 29 5.65 1.33 -1.08
C TRP A 29 4.13 1.45 -1.18
N ALA A 30 3.41 0.34 -1.04
CA ALA A 30 1.95 0.34 -1.13
C ALA A 30 1.31 1.15 0.01
N ALA A 31 1.88 1.13 1.22
CA ALA A 31 1.46 1.98 2.32
C ALA A 31 1.73 3.47 2.06
N LEU A 32 2.85 3.81 1.43
CA LEU A 32 3.15 5.18 1.01
C LEU A 32 2.16 5.67 -0.05
N VAL A 33 1.84 4.84 -1.06
CA VAL A 33 0.83 5.16 -2.08
C VAL A 33 -0.56 5.32 -1.47
N LEU A 34 -0.93 4.46 -0.53
CA LEU A 34 -2.17 4.55 0.24
C LEU A 34 -2.29 5.91 0.95
N TRP A 35 -1.23 6.32 1.68
CA TRP A 35 -1.19 7.65 2.31
C TRP A 35 -1.26 8.78 1.28
N ALA A 36 -0.54 8.65 0.17
CA ALA A 36 -0.51 9.63 -0.92
C ALA A 36 -1.87 9.78 -1.62
N ALA A 37 -2.74 8.76 -1.57
CA ALA A 37 -4.10 8.82 -2.10
C ALA A 37 -4.96 9.88 -1.38
N GLY A 38 -4.67 10.15 -0.11
CA GLY A 38 -5.45 11.04 0.74
C GLY A 38 -6.71 10.38 1.34
N PRO A 39 -7.24 10.94 2.44
CA PRO A 39 -8.20 10.28 3.33
C PRO A 39 -9.54 9.90 2.67
N ASP A 40 -9.93 10.60 1.59
CA ASP A 40 -11.17 10.31 0.85
C ASP A 40 -11.04 9.17 -0.17
N ASN A 41 -9.82 8.68 -0.40
CA ASN A 41 -9.51 7.72 -1.44
C ASN A 41 -9.07 6.36 -0.90
N PHE A 42 -9.18 6.14 0.41
CA PHE A 42 -8.96 4.84 1.00
C PHE A 42 -9.95 4.52 2.12
N VAL A 43 -10.08 3.21 2.38
CA VAL A 43 -10.83 2.68 3.50
C VAL A 43 -10.03 1.57 4.17
N ARG A 44 -10.42 1.25 5.40
CA ARG A 44 -9.92 0.09 6.12
C ARG A 44 -11.06 -0.87 6.44
N VAL A 45 -10.76 -2.15 6.46
CA VAL A 45 -11.70 -3.24 6.77
C VAL A 45 -11.09 -4.09 7.87
N ARG A 46 -11.88 -4.43 8.88
CA ARG A 46 -11.43 -5.43 9.86
C ARG A 46 -11.46 -6.80 9.21
N PRO A 47 -10.33 -7.53 9.18
CA PRO A 47 -10.32 -8.84 8.59
C PRO A 47 -11.22 -9.80 9.38
N VAL A 48 -11.99 -10.62 8.66
CA VAL A 48 -12.81 -11.70 9.24
C VAL A 48 -11.93 -12.73 9.96
N SER A 49 -10.69 -12.90 9.49
CA SER A 49 -9.66 -13.75 10.10
C SER A 49 -8.32 -13.03 10.14
N ARG A 50 -7.61 -13.13 11.27
CA ARG A 50 -6.21 -12.68 11.37
C ARG A 50 -5.23 -13.59 10.63
N GLU A 51 -5.71 -14.70 10.08
CA GLU A 51 -4.89 -15.56 9.25
C GLU A 51 -4.50 -14.83 7.96
N ARG A 52 -3.20 -14.80 7.71
CA ARG A 52 -2.60 -14.19 6.54
C ARG A 52 -1.70 -15.24 5.88
N PHE A 53 -1.65 -15.19 4.56
CA PHE A 53 -0.88 -16.14 3.77
C PHE A 53 0.13 -15.40 2.91
N GLY A 54 1.40 -15.78 3.03
CA GLY A 54 2.43 -15.40 2.08
C GLY A 54 2.48 -16.39 0.92
N SER A 55 3.20 -16.01 -0.14
CA SER A 55 3.54 -16.92 -1.25
C SER A 55 5.04 -17.11 -1.30
N LEU A 56 5.50 -18.34 -1.14
CA LEU A 56 6.90 -18.68 -1.36
C LEU A 56 7.10 -19.04 -2.84
N VAL A 57 7.85 -18.21 -3.57
CA VAL A 57 8.23 -18.48 -4.95
C VAL A 57 9.60 -19.17 -4.95
N ARG A 58 9.65 -20.43 -5.41
CA ARG A 58 10.89 -21.17 -5.62
C ARG A 58 11.16 -21.31 -7.11
N GLY A 59 12.34 -20.88 -7.55
CA GLY A 59 12.83 -21.18 -8.89
C GLY A 59 13.18 -22.66 -9.01
N LEU A 60 12.64 -23.34 -10.01
CA LEU A 60 12.95 -24.72 -10.34
C LEU A 60 14.14 -24.79 -11.32
N PRO A 61 14.99 -25.84 -11.26
CA PRO A 61 15.98 -26.10 -12.29
C PRO A 61 15.28 -26.23 -13.66
N GLY A 62 15.58 -25.33 -14.59
CA GLY A 62 14.93 -25.25 -15.91
C GLY A 62 14.08 -24.01 -16.14
N GLY A 63 14.02 -23.07 -15.19
CA GLY A 63 13.39 -21.75 -15.38
C GLY A 63 11.89 -21.69 -15.09
N GLY A 64 11.33 -22.75 -14.50
CA GLY A 64 9.96 -22.72 -13.96
C GLY A 64 9.92 -22.08 -12.57
N GLU A 65 8.76 -21.58 -12.18
CA GLU A 65 8.50 -21.11 -10.81
C GLU A 65 7.48 -22.04 -10.14
N TYR A 66 7.74 -22.41 -8.89
CA TYR A 66 6.77 -23.04 -8.01
C TYR A 66 6.33 -22.04 -6.94
N ARG A 67 5.01 -21.85 -6.79
CA ARG A 67 4.42 -20.97 -5.77
C ARG A 67 3.68 -21.81 -4.75
N GLU A 68 4.08 -21.70 -3.49
CA GLU A 68 3.44 -22.40 -2.37
C GLU A 68 2.87 -21.37 -1.38
N PRO A 69 1.57 -21.41 -1.06
CA PRO A 69 1.03 -20.58 0.00
C PRO A 69 1.50 -21.09 1.35
N PHE A 70 1.93 -20.19 2.24
CA PHE A 70 2.24 -20.52 3.62
C PHE A 70 1.53 -19.56 4.56
N ARG A 71 1.16 -20.05 5.73
CA ARG A 71 0.51 -19.24 6.76
C ARG A 71 1.57 -18.41 7.50
N LEU A 72 1.34 -17.11 7.60
CA LEU A 72 2.15 -16.22 8.41
C LEU A 72 1.79 -16.38 9.89
N THR A 73 2.82 -16.45 10.73
CA THR A 73 2.72 -16.35 12.19
C THR A 73 2.46 -14.92 12.62
N GLU A 74 1.99 -14.72 13.86
CA GLU A 74 1.82 -13.37 14.41
C GLU A 74 3.14 -12.59 14.48
N ALA A 75 4.25 -13.28 14.72
CA ALA A 75 5.58 -12.65 14.75
C ALA A 75 6.04 -12.21 13.36
N GLU A 76 5.75 -12.99 12.31
CA GLU A 76 6.04 -12.60 10.92
C GLU A 76 5.17 -11.42 10.49
N LEU A 77 3.89 -11.41 10.88
CA LEU A 77 3.01 -10.27 10.62
C LEU A 77 3.49 -8.99 11.33
N ALA A 78 3.91 -9.11 12.60
CA ALA A 78 4.49 -7.99 13.32
C ALA A 78 5.77 -7.49 12.63
N SER A 79 6.63 -8.38 12.13
CA SER A 79 7.84 -8.01 11.39
C SER A 79 7.51 -7.28 10.08
N VAL A 80 6.49 -7.71 9.35
CA VAL A 80 6.04 -7.01 8.12
C VAL A 80 5.53 -5.62 8.45
N ASP A 81 4.70 -5.47 9.49
CA ASP A 81 4.23 -4.17 9.95
C ASP A 81 5.40 -3.26 10.39
N ASP A 82 6.40 -3.81 11.09
CA ASP A 82 7.60 -3.07 11.51
C ASP A 82 8.42 -2.60 10.30
N ASP A 83 8.60 -3.43 9.27
CA ASP A 83 9.29 -3.06 8.02
C ASP A 83 8.55 -1.95 7.26
N ILE A 84 7.21 -2.02 7.23
CA ILE A 84 6.36 -0.96 6.66
C ILE A 84 6.56 0.35 7.44
N ASP A 85 6.55 0.29 8.77
CA ASP A 85 6.72 1.47 9.62
C ASP A 85 8.10 2.10 9.43
N VAL A 86 9.17 1.31 9.29
CA VAL A 86 10.52 1.81 8.96
C VAL A 86 10.53 2.52 7.60
N TYR A 87 9.88 1.94 6.59
CA TYR A 87 9.80 2.55 5.26
C TYR A 87 9.03 3.88 5.28
N LEU A 88 7.90 3.93 5.99
CA LEU A 88 7.10 5.15 6.16
C LEU A 88 7.85 6.24 6.94
N ALA A 89 8.57 5.85 7.98
CA ALA A 89 9.35 6.77 8.80
C ALA A 89 10.46 7.46 8.00
N GLU A 90 11.10 6.78 7.04
CA GLU A 90 12.06 7.43 6.14
C GLU A 90 11.42 8.54 5.28
N ALA A 91 10.10 8.51 5.08
CA ALA A 91 9.34 9.54 4.37
C ALA A 91 8.66 10.57 5.30
N ASP A 92 8.98 10.56 6.60
CA ASP A 92 8.29 11.35 7.63
C ASP A 92 6.77 11.08 7.69
N ILE A 93 6.34 9.88 7.28
CA ILE A 93 4.95 9.43 7.34
C ILE A 93 4.76 8.64 8.65
N PRO A 94 3.71 8.94 9.44
CA PRO A 94 3.47 8.21 10.68
C PRO A 94 3.05 6.75 10.42
N PRO A 95 3.29 5.84 11.37
CA PRO A 95 2.87 4.45 11.30
C PRO A 95 1.39 4.30 10.93
N ARG A 96 1.08 3.34 10.06
CA ARG A 96 -0.29 3.04 9.67
C ARG A 96 -0.95 2.18 10.76
N PRO A 97 -2.26 2.37 11.07
CA PRO A 97 -2.96 1.46 11.97
C PRO A 97 -2.86 -0.01 11.53
N ARG A 98 -2.41 -0.88 12.44
CA ARG A 98 -2.19 -2.31 12.22
C ARG A 98 -3.48 -3.13 12.31
N GLY A 99 -3.47 -4.31 11.70
CA GLY A 99 -4.55 -5.29 11.83
C GLY A 99 -5.80 -5.01 10.98
N PHE A 100 -5.66 -4.22 9.92
CA PHE A 100 -6.71 -3.95 8.94
C PHE A 100 -6.28 -4.38 7.55
N ASP A 101 -7.25 -4.77 6.72
CA ASP A 101 -7.09 -4.78 5.28
C ASP A 101 -7.41 -3.40 4.73
N TRP A 102 -6.54 -2.89 3.87
CA TRP A 102 -6.67 -1.55 3.32
C TRP A 102 -7.01 -1.61 1.85
N PHE A 103 -7.86 -0.68 1.43
CA PHE A 103 -8.33 -0.60 0.05
C PHE A 103 -8.22 0.82 -0.46
N ILE A 104 -7.74 0.97 -1.68
CA ILE A 104 -7.66 2.25 -2.39
C ILE A 104 -8.81 2.32 -3.38
N ARG A 105 -9.46 3.47 -3.45
CA ARG A 105 -10.52 3.74 -4.43
C ARG A 105 -9.93 3.63 -5.83
N ARG A 106 -10.50 2.78 -6.66
CA ARG A 106 -10.06 2.63 -8.05
C ARG A 106 -10.31 3.95 -8.81
N PRO A 107 -9.27 4.60 -9.38
CA PRO A 107 -9.45 5.86 -10.09
C PRO A 107 -10.25 5.73 -11.40
N SER A 108 -10.13 4.59 -12.09
CA SER A 108 -10.83 4.31 -13.35
C SER A 108 -11.21 2.84 -13.45
N LYS A 109 -12.42 2.54 -13.93
CA LYS A 109 -12.89 1.16 -14.14
C LYS A 109 -12.07 0.38 -15.18
N ALA A 110 -11.30 1.07 -16.01
CA ALA A 110 -10.45 0.46 -17.03
C ALA A 110 -9.08 0.02 -16.50
N LEU A 111 -8.67 0.50 -15.32
CA LEU A 111 -7.43 0.08 -14.66
C LEU A 111 -7.73 -1.18 -13.88
N ASP A 112 -6.99 -2.26 -14.11
CA ASP A 112 -6.91 -3.37 -13.16
C ASP A 112 -5.89 -3.05 -12.04
N ASP A 113 -5.74 -3.98 -11.11
CA ASP A 113 -4.89 -3.78 -9.93
C ASP A 113 -3.41 -3.70 -10.29
N GLU A 114 -2.95 -4.54 -11.22
CA GLU A 114 -1.55 -4.60 -11.64
C GLU A 114 -1.18 -3.33 -12.42
N MET A 115 -2.03 -2.92 -13.36
CA MET A 115 -1.88 -1.66 -14.11
C MET A 115 -1.86 -0.46 -13.17
N PHE A 116 -2.73 -0.41 -12.17
CA PHE A 116 -2.72 0.67 -11.19
C PHE A 116 -1.37 0.76 -10.46
N TRP A 117 -0.85 -0.34 -9.92
CA TRP A 117 0.42 -0.33 -9.21
C TRP A 117 1.60 0.01 -10.12
N ALA A 118 1.60 -0.49 -11.36
CA ALA A 118 2.63 -0.20 -12.36
C ALA A 118 2.61 1.27 -12.78
N ASP A 119 1.44 1.85 -13.03
CA ASP A 119 1.31 3.24 -13.47
C ASP A 119 1.68 4.22 -12.35
N VAL A 120 1.29 3.95 -11.09
CA VAL A 120 1.70 4.77 -9.95
C VAL A 120 3.22 4.70 -9.75
N TRP A 121 3.82 3.51 -9.88
CA TRP A 121 5.28 3.34 -9.81
C TRP A 121 5.97 4.13 -10.92
N ALA A 122 5.55 3.97 -12.17
CA ALA A 122 6.12 4.67 -13.31
C ALA A 122 6.03 6.19 -13.11
N ALA A 123 4.87 6.71 -12.70
CA ALA A 123 4.67 8.13 -12.46
C ALA A 123 5.52 8.67 -11.29
N ALA A 124 5.64 7.92 -10.19
CA ALA A 124 6.40 8.35 -9.02
C ALA A 124 7.92 8.28 -9.21
N THR A 125 8.38 7.45 -10.14
CA THR A 125 9.82 7.21 -10.39
C THR A 125 10.34 7.88 -11.66
N GLU A 126 9.47 8.40 -12.53
CA GLU A 126 9.81 8.97 -13.84
C GLU A 126 10.97 9.98 -13.80
N GLN A 127 11.01 10.83 -12.77
CA GLN A 127 11.99 11.91 -12.63
C GLN A 127 13.08 11.61 -11.59
N LEU A 128 13.06 10.42 -10.98
CA LEU A 128 14.03 10.05 -9.96
C LEU A 128 15.27 9.42 -10.61
N PRO A 129 16.49 9.76 -10.16
CA PRO A 129 17.68 9.04 -10.57
C PRO A 129 17.59 7.58 -10.08
N VAL A 130 18.24 6.65 -10.78
CA VAL A 130 18.21 5.19 -10.47
C VAL A 130 18.60 4.90 -9.01
N ASP A 131 19.55 5.66 -8.45
CA ASP A 131 19.99 5.54 -7.05
C ASP A 131 19.11 6.35 -6.06
N GLY A 132 18.03 6.95 -6.56
CA GLY A 132 17.13 7.87 -5.85
C GLY A 132 15.85 7.24 -5.32
N LEU A 133 15.69 5.91 -5.40
CA LEU A 133 14.52 5.17 -4.92
C LEU A 133 14.51 5.05 -3.38
N ARG A 134 14.41 6.20 -2.71
CA ARG A 134 14.24 6.32 -1.26
C ARG A 134 12.81 6.78 -0.94
N PRO A 135 12.15 6.24 0.09
CA PRO A 135 10.83 6.68 0.53
C PRO A 135 10.67 8.21 0.62
N SER A 136 11.64 8.89 1.26
CA SER A 136 11.70 10.36 1.37
C SER A 136 11.60 11.10 0.03
N ARG A 137 12.16 10.52 -1.04
CA ARG A 137 12.16 11.13 -2.38
C ARG A 137 10.94 10.74 -3.19
N MET A 138 10.29 9.62 -2.84
CA MET A 138 9.13 9.09 -3.55
C MET A 138 7.81 9.65 -3.03
N ALA A 139 7.74 10.11 -1.77
CA ALA A 139 6.50 10.60 -1.15
C ALA A 139 5.85 11.76 -1.91
N GLY A 140 6.63 12.76 -2.32
CA GLY A 140 6.14 13.89 -3.14
C GLY A 140 5.62 13.44 -4.51
N PRO A 141 6.44 12.77 -5.33
CA PRO A 141 6.01 12.22 -6.61
C PRO A 141 4.80 11.28 -6.54
N ALA A 142 4.70 10.45 -5.50
CA ALA A 142 3.54 9.59 -5.29
C ALA A 142 2.26 10.41 -5.03
N LYS A 143 2.33 11.49 -4.23
CA LYS A 143 1.19 12.42 -4.05
C LYS A 143 0.78 13.05 -5.37
N ASP A 144 1.75 13.51 -6.17
CA ASP A 144 1.46 14.13 -7.46
C ASP A 144 0.81 13.14 -8.43
N ALA A 145 1.30 11.89 -8.45
CA ALA A 145 0.72 10.81 -9.23
C ALA A 145 -0.72 10.52 -8.80
N MET A 146 -0.96 10.29 -7.51
CA MET A 146 -2.32 10.02 -6.98
C MET A 146 -3.28 11.19 -7.21
N ALA A 147 -2.82 12.43 -7.05
CA ALA A 147 -3.61 13.60 -7.37
C ALA A 147 -3.97 13.68 -8.86
N ARG A 148 -3.11 13.20 -9.78
CA ARG A 148 -3.47 13.11 -11.21
C ARG A 148 -4.51 12.03 -11.47
N PHE A 149 -4.41 10.88 -10.80
CA PHE A 149 -5.39 9.80 -10.94
C PHE A 149 -6.82 10.22 -10.54
N TYR A 150 -6.98 11.00 -9.47
CA TYR A 150 -8.31 11.40 -8.97
C TYR A 150 -8.83 12.74 -9.48
N ARG A 151 -8.07 13.43 -10.35
CA ARG A 151 -8.51 14.68 -11.00
C ARG A 151 -9.30 14.44 -12.29
N ASN A 152 -9.35 13.20 -12.78
CA ASN A 152 -10.02 12.82 -14.02
C ASN A 152 -11.48 12.39 -13.78
#